data_AF-S2EWD1-F1
#
_entry.id   AF-S2EWD1-F1
#
_cell.length_a   1.000
_cell.length_b   1.000
_cell.length_c   1.000
_cell.angle_alpha   90.00
_cell.angle_beta   90.00
_cell.angle_gamma   90.00
#
_symmetry.space_group_name_H-M   'P 1'
#
loop_
_entity.id
_entity.type
_entity.pdbx_description
1 polymer ?
#
loop_
_entity_poly.entity_id
_entity_poly.type
_entity_poly.pdbx_seq_one_letter_code
_entity_poly.pdbx_strand_id
1 'polypeptide(L)'
;MSGWLVAQGLPASLAKATLVVVKLVVLGALLYVAFWFVLLLVFVLLVARGFAQHEQDEDLWTPKDELRHGEAGYGLYSSSGQRIDPHDPNNPYDE
;
A
#
# COMPACT_ATOMS: atom_id res chain seq x y z
N MET A 1 43.11 42.52 33.88
CA MET A 1 42.00 42.12 34.78
C MET A 1 40.99 41.30 33.98
N SER A 2 41.34 40.05 33.66
CA SER A 2 40.63 39.21 32.67
C SER A 2 40.18 37.87 33.25
N GLY A 3 40.01 37.79 34.58
CA GLY A 3 39.75 36.53 35.28
C GLY A 3 38.39 36.39 35.96
N TRP A 4 37.56 37.45 36.02
CA TRP A 4 36.35 37.43 36.86
C TRP A 4 35.12 36.83 36.15
N LEU A 5 35.04 36.95 34.83
CA LEU A 5 33.94 36.38 34.02
C LEU A 5 33.99 34.85 33.88
N VAL A 6 35.13 34.23 34.18
CA VAL A 6 35.29 32.76 34.22
C VAL A 6 34.98 32.21 35.62
N ALA A 7 35.15 33.02 36.66
CA ALA A 7 34.90 32.64 38.05
C ALA A 7 33.41 32.46 38.39
N GLN A 8 32.49 32.96 37.55
CA GLN A 8 31.05 32.82 37.72
C GLN A 8 30.41 31.68 36.91
N GLY A 9 31.21 30.78 36.31
CA GLY A 9 30.90 29.37 35.96
C GLY A 9 29.67 28.96 35.12
N LEU A 10 28.53 29.65 35.16
CA LEU A 10 27.25 29.28 34.51
C LEU A 10 26.44 30.57 34.28
N PRO A 11 26.17 30.99 33.01
CA PRO A 11 24.98 30.48 32.32
C PRO A 11 25.10 30.36 30.78
N ALA A 12 26.21 30.76 30.15
CA ALA A 12 26.35 30.70 28.70
C ALA A 12 26.47 29.26 28.18
N SER A 13 27.14 28.39 28.93
CA SER A 13 27.25 26.96 28.63
C SER A 13 25.88 26.26 28.74
N LEU A 14 25.11 26.61 29.77
CA LEU A 14 23.80 26.03 30.03
C LEU A 14 22.75 26.48 28.99
N ALA A 15 22.80 27.74 28.56
CA ALA A 15 21.97 28.26 27.47
C ALA A 15 22.29 27.59 26.12
N LYS A 16 23.56 27.31 25.83
CA LYS A 16 23.95 26.57 24.61
C LYS A 16 23.53 25.10 24.68
N ALA A 17 23.69 24.45 25.83
CA ALA A 17 23.28 23.07 26.04
C ALA A 17 21.77 22.88 25.86
N THR A 18 20.96 23.77 26.45
CA THR A 18 19.50 23.74 26.28
C THR A 18 19.08 23.97 24.83
N LEU A 19 19.70 24.90 24.12
CA LEU A 19 19.45 25.07 22.68
C LEU A 19 19.76 23.81 21.85
N VAL A 20 20.85 23.11 22.15
CA VAL A 20 21.18 21.85 21.47
C VAL A 20 20.15 20.77 21.78
N VAL A 21 19.76 20.64 23.05
CA VAL A 21 18.72 19.69 23.47
C VAL A 21 17.40 19.98 22.76
N VAL A 22 16.95 21.23 22.71
CA VAL A 22 15.74 21.63 21.98
C VAL A 22 15.85 21.27 20.51
N LYS A 23 16.99 21.56 19.86
CA LYS A 23 17.21 21.20 18.45
C LYS A 23 17.13 19.69 18.22
N LEU A 24 17.69 18.88 19.13
CA LEU A 24 17.62 17.42 19.06
C LEU A 24 16.20 16.90 19.28
N VAL A 25 15.43 17.50 20.20
CA VAL A 25 14.02 17.17 20.41
C VAL A 25 13.20 17.48 19.17
N VAL A 26 13.39 18.66 18.57
CA VAL A 26 12.73 19.04 17.31
C VAL A 26 13.10 18.07 16.21
N LEU A 27 14.38 17.71 16.08
CA LEU A 27 14.84 16.76 15.07
C LEU A 27 14.23 15.37 15.28
N GLY A 28 14.20 14.89 16.53
CA GLY A 28 13.59 13.61 16.89
C GLY A 28 12.08 13.59 16.60
N ALA A 29 11.36 14.66 16.95
CA ALA A 29 9.94 14.81 16.64
C ALA A 29 9.68 14.82 15.14
N LEU A 30 10.52 15.53 14.36
CA LEU A 30 10.40 15.57 12.91
C LEU A 30 10.64 14.19 12.28
N LEU A 31 11.65 13.46 12.75
CA LEU A 31 11.92 12.08 12.32
C LEU A 31 10.78 11.14 12.69
N TYR A 32 10.21 11.28 13.88
CA TYR A 32 9.07 10.49 14.33
C TYR A 32 7.85 10.71 13.43
N VAL A 33 7.52 11.97 13.14
CA VAL A 33 6.43 12.32 12.24
C VAL A 33 6.70 11.79 10.83
N ALA A 34 7.90 11.99 10.29
CA ALA A 34 8.28 11.47 8.97
C ALA A 34 8.19 9.94 8.90
N PHE A 35 8.62 9.24 9.96
CA PHE A 35 8.49 7.78 10.08
C PHE A 35 7.03 7.34 9.99
N TRP A 36 6.12 8.01 10.71
CA TRP A 36 4.69 7.74 10.60
C TRP A 36 4.14 8.00 9.21
N PHE A 37 4.53 9.09 8.56
CA PHE A 37 4.12 9.35 7.17
C PHE A 37 4.58 8.24 6.22
N VAL A 38 5.81 7.75 6.36
CA VAL A 38 6.31 6.63 5.55
C VAL A 38 5.47 5.37 5.80
N LEU A 39 5.17 5.03 7.06
CA LEU A 39 4.31 3.89 7.38
C LEU A 39 2.91 4.03 6.77
N LEU A 40 2.31 5.22 6.88
CA LEU A 40 1.00 5.49 6.28
C LEU A 40 1.04 5.40 4.76
N LEU A 41 2.08 5.93 4.11
CA LEU A 41 2.26 5.83 2.65
C LEU A 41 2.42 4.38 2.20
N VAL A 42 3.23 3.58 2.90
CA VAL A 42 3.39 2.14 2.63
C VAL A 42 2.05 1.43 2.80
N PHE A 43 1.31 1.74 3.87
CA PHE A 43 -0.02 1.16 4.10
C PHE A 43 -0.99 1.50 2.98
N VAL A 44 -1.08 2.78 2.58
CA VAL A 44 -1.92 3.23 1.45
C VAL A 44 -1.50 2.54 0.16
N LEU A 45 -0.20 2.40 -0.11
CA LEU A 45 0.30 1.71 -1.30
C LEU A 45 -0.07 0.23 -1.31
N LEU A 46 0.03 -0.45 -0.16
CA LEU A 46 -0.39 -1.86 -0.02
C LEU A 46 -1.88 -2.02 -0.24
N VAL A 47 -2.69 -1.13 0.34
CA VAL A 47 -4.14 -1.11 0.16
C VAL A 47 -4.50 -0.85 -1.30
N ALA A 48 -3.90 0.17 -1.92
CA ALA A 48 -4.11 0.50 -3.33
C ALA A 48 -3.69 -0.66 -4.26
N ARG A 49 -2.58 -1.34 -3.97
CA ARG A 49 -2.16 -2.55 -4.69
C ARG A 49 -3.16 -3.68 -4.51
N GLY A 50 -3.64 -3.92 -3.29
CA GLY A 50 -4.65 -4.93 -3.01
C GLY A 50 -5.95 -4.68 -3.77
N PHE A 51 -6.40 -3.42 -3.80
CA PHE A 51 -7.57 -3.03 -4.59
C PHE A 51 -7.33 -3.13 -6.10
N ALA A 52 -6.21 -2.63 -6.62
CA ALA A 52 -5.89 -2.75 -8.05
C ALA A 52 -5.79 -4.21 -8.53
N GLN A 53 -5.37 -5.11 -7.64
CA GLN A 53 -5.34 -6.55 -7.93
C GLN A 53 -6.72 -7.19 -7.81
N HIS A 54 -7.59 -6.65 -6.94
CA HIS A 54 -9.01 -6.98 -6.91
C HIS A 54 -9.77 -6.46 -8.14
N GLU A 55 -9.35 -5.34 -8.73
CA GLU A 55 -9.93 -4.84 -9.99
C GLU A 55 -9.57 -5.75 -11.18
N GLN A 56 -8.41 -6.42 -11.17
CA GLN A 56 -8.13 -7.51 -12.11
C GLN A 56 -8.99 -8.77 -11.84
N ASP A 57 -9.39 -8.97 -10.58
CA ASP A 57 -10.40 -9.96 -10.18
C ASP A 57 -11.84 -9.41 -10.33
N GLU A 58 -12.10 -8.29 -11.02
CA GLU A 58 -13.48 -7.91 -11.41
C GLU A 58 -14.14 -8.89 -12.39
N ASP A 59 -13.38 -9.91 -12.83
CA ASP A 59 -13.91 -11.20 -13.27
C ASP A 59 -14.68 -11.99 -12.18
N LEU A 60 -14.94 -11.38 -11.03
CA LEU A 60 -15.88 -11.85 -10.00
C LEU A 60 -17.33 -11.48 -10.31
N TRP A 61 -17.58 -10.48 -11.17
CA TRP A 61 -18.92 -10.12 -11.66
C TRP A 61 -19.22 -10.68 -13.06
N THR A 62 -18.21 -11.13 -13.79
CA THR A 62 -18.42 -12.04 -14.92
C THR A 62 -18.63 -13.43 -14.32
N PRO A 63 -19.76 -14.11 -14.61
CA PRO A 63 -19.93 -15.48 -14.17
C PRO A 63 -18.80 -16.30 -14.81
N LYS A 64 -17.91 -16.85 -13.98
CA LYS A 64 -16.77 -17.64 -14.43
C LYS A 64 -17.23 -18.87 -15.20
N ASP A 65 -16.37 -19.36 -16.08
CA ASP A 65 -16.62 -20.61 -16.80
C ASP A 65 -16.70 -21.76 -15.79
N GLU A 66 -17.84 -22.46 -15.78
CA GLU A 66 -18.15 -23.46 -14.77
C GLU A 66 -18.34 -24.84 -15.40
N LEU A 67 -17.78 -25.86 -14.73
CA LEU A 67 -18.03 -27.26 -15.06
C LEU A 67 -19.40 -27.66 -14.55
N ARG A 68 -20.35 -27.84 -15.46
CA ARG A 68 -21.72 -28.23 -15.12
C ARG A 68 -22.30 -29.19 -16.14
N HIS A 69 -23.48 -29.72 -15.80
CA HIS A 69 -24.32 -30.46 -16.73
C HIS A 69 -25.33 -29.50 -17.34
N GLY A 70 -25.12 -29.11 -18.60
CA GLY A 70 -26.04 -28.28 -19.37
C GLY A 70 -26.72 -29.05 -20.50
N GLU A 71 -27.35 -28.34 -21.42
CA GLU A 71 -28.11 -28.96 -22.53
C GLU A 71 -27.27 -29.89 -23.41
N ALA A 72 -25.98 -29.57 -23.58
CA ALA A 72 -25.03 -30.36 -24.37
C ALA A 72 -24.26 -31.40 -23.53
N GLY A 73 -24.76 -31.74 -22.34
CA GLY A 73 -24.14 -32.70 -21.41
C GLY A 73 -23.16 -32.09 -20.42
N TYR A 74 -22.28 -32.91 -19.84
CA TYR A 74 -21.23 -32.43 -18.94
C TYR A 74 -20.11 -31.74 -19.73
N GLY A 75 -19.74 -30.54 -19.31
CA GLY A 75 -18.68 -29.78 -19.96
C GLY A 75 -18.40 -28.47 -19.25
N LEU A 76 -17.45 -27.71 -19.78
CA LEU A 76 -17.20 -26.34 -19.37
C LEU A 76 -18.22 -25.44 -20.08
N TYR A 77 -18.96 -24.65 -19.31
CA TYR A 77 -19.97 -23.75 -19.85
C TYR A 77 -19.62 -22.30 -19.53
N SER A 78 -19.89 -21.43 -20.49
CA SER A 78 -19.82 -19.99 -20.29
C SER A 78 -20.99 -19.48 -19.44
N SER A 79 -20.84 -18.24 -18.95
CA SER A 79 -21.89 -17.48 -18.27
C SER A 79 -23.21 -17.44 -19.04
N SER A 80 -23.18 -17.45 -20.37
CA SER A 80 -24.36 -17.34 -21.24
C SER A 80 -25.11 -18.65 -21.46
N GLY A 81 -24.65 -19.77 -20.90
CA GLY A 81 -25.31 -21.06 -21.09
C GLY A 81 -24.67 -21.96 -22.14
N GLN A 82 -23.72 -21.46 -22.91
CA GLN A 82 -23.12 -22.18 -24.05
C GLN A 82 -21.97 -23.08 -23.60
N ARG A 83 -21.83 -24.25 -24.23
CA ARG A 83 -20.70 -25.15 -23.96
C ARG A 83 -19.46 -24.60 -24.65
N ILE A 84 -18.37 -24.48 -23.91
CA ILE A 84 -17.07 -24.11 -24.45
C ILE A 84 -16.41 -25.39 -24.97
N ASP A 85 -16.39 -25.54 -26.29
CA ASP A 85 -15.77 -26.68 -26.97
C ASP A 85 -14.82 -26.15 -28.06
N PRO A 86 -13.50 -26.39 -27.96
CA PRO A 86 -12.52 -25.97 -28.95
C PRO A 86 -12.75 -26.49 -30.38
N HIS A 87 -13.65 -27.44 -30.56
CA HIS A 87 -14.03 -27.99 -31.86
C HIS A 87 -15.46 -27.64 -32.26
N ASP A 88 -16.13 -26.71 -31.57
CA ASP A 88 -17.46 -26.25 -31.97
C ASP A 88 -17.38 -25.33 -33.20
N PRO A 89 -17.91 -25.74 -34.37
CA PRO A 89 -17.92 -24.91 -35.56
C PRO A 89 -18.78 -23.64 -35.45
N ASN A 90 -19.59 -23.51 -34.39
CA ASN A 90 -20.43 -22.33 -34.13
C ASN A 90 -19.91 -21.49 -32.94
N ASN A 91 -18.65 -21.68 -32.53
CA ASN A 91 -18.06 -20.92 -31.44
C ASN A 91 -18.05 -19.40 -31.76
N PRO A 92 -18.77 -18.56 -31.00
CA PRO A 92 -18.85 -17.12 -31.26
C PRO A 92 -17.54 -16.36 -30.96
N TYR A 93 -16.52 -17.04 -30.45
CA TYR A 93 -15.20 -16.47 -30.16
C TYR A 93 -14.10 -16.96 -31.11
N ASP A 94 -14.43 -17.79 -32.10
CA ASP A 94 -13.53 -18.14 -33.21
C ASP A 94 -13.73 -17.13 -34.37
N GLU A 95 -13.18 -15.92 -34.20
CA GLU A 95 -12.90 -14.97 -35.30
C GLU A 95 -11.40 -14.90 -35.61
#